data_AF-A0A2V1C1U0-F1
#
_entry.id   AF-A0A2V1C1U0-F1
#
_cell.length_a   1.000
_cell.length_b   1.000
_cell.length_c   1.000
_cell.angle_alpha   90.00
_cell.angle_beta   90.00
_cell.angle_gamma   90.00
#
_symmetry.space_group_name_H-M   'P 1'
#
loop_
_entity.id
_entity.type
_entity.pdbx_description
1 polymer ?
#
loop_
_entity_poly.entity_id
_entity_poly.type
_entity_poly.pdbx_seq_one_letter_code
_entity_poly.pdbx_strand_id
1 'polypeptide(L)'
;MISDTILIGRRPLRTRPEDRVNAYNHHSLAPWLAETGILTPLYFHRRAQEIRPFNMARWISPPALAKHMLRRPSVVLQFSQEQLQVLLRAAAISRYGAKEKLGLISEDLERMASELGELGDVPAEGFFVRVSNCSLKDADDGNQKPLYTIYDALVKIISSKRAAHSFLDLQYETDTVDQKIFFFPYFAGLDKLSEWRCFVFKGEIVAISQTRFYQNHHAGVKDGALRELVRQARVLWVEIGTAFEFESTILDLYADVRETGFEVKLIEMNPWGAYLGTGSLLFHWIDDRDILEPEIPLVRTVLRLVQARSACSAPVKYLPKAQVNEIGHGHIIEDELKVLRKRKLEWILDPKETQRLMSLPVPGKMSSEITVTRAEALNRLRREYGVEEETDCEEEEVQGSEGGVKLHARFKRMQRAFVAEEGFGEENLNEYVELIPYIST
;
A
#
# COMPACT_ATOMS: atom_id res chain seq x y z
N MET A 1 -3.35 -33.26 18.30
CA MET A 1 -2.93 -33.28 16.87
C MET A 1 -3.83 -32.31 16.14
N ILE A 2 -3.29 -31.19 15.66
CA ILE A 2 -4.02 -30.24 14.80
C ILE A 2 -4.32 -31.00 13.50
N SER A 3 -5.59 -31.09 13.10
CA SER A 3 -5.96 -31.71 11.84
C SER A 3 -5.36 -30.88 10.69
N ASP A 4 -4.39 -31.43 9.97
CA ASP A 4 -3.66 -30.78 8.87
C ASP A 4 -4.49 -30.67 7.58
N THR A 5 -5.68 -30.09 7.66
CA THR A 5 -6.52 -29.90 6.47
C THR A 5 -5.98 -28.74 5.63
N ILE A 6 -4.96 -28.99 4.83
CA ILE A 6 -4.43 -28.01 3.87
C ILE A 6 -5.03 -28.29 2.49
N LEU A 7 -5.74 -27.31 1.94
CA LEU A 7 -6.31 -27.35 0.59
C LEU A 7 -5.41 -26.57 -0.37
N ILE A 8 -4.85 -27.26 -1.36
CA ILE A 8 -3.99 -26.64 -2.39
C ILE A 8 -4.83 -26.41 -3.64
N GLY A 9 -5.11 -25.14 -3.94
CA GLY A 9 -5.82 -24.69 -5.13
C GLY A 9 -4.85 -24.17 -6.19
N ARG A 10 -4.80 -24.82 -7.35
CA ARG A 10 -4.10 -24.31 -8.54
C ARG A 10 -5.10 -23.56 -9.40
N ARG A 11 -5.02 -22.23 -9.48
CA ARG A 11 -5.98 -21.40 -10.22
C ARG A 11 -5.41 -21.00 -11.59
N PRO A 12 -6.19 -21.08 -12.68
CA PRO A 12 -5.74 -20.54 -13.96
C PRO A 12 -5.39 -19.07 -13.79
N LEU A 13 -4.40 -18.59 -14.55
CA LEU A 13 -4.11 -17.16 -14.59
C LEU A 13 -5.35 -16.42 -15.10
N ARG A 14 -6.02 -15.71 -14.18
CA ARG A 14 -7.20 -14.91 -14.50
C ARG A 14 -6.80 -13.45 -14.56
N THR A 15 -6.85 -12.87 -15.76
CA THR A 15 -6.45 -11.48 -16.02
C THR A 15 -7.64 -10.59 -16.34
N ARG A 16 -8.87 -11.12 -16.21
CA ARG A 16 -10.06 -10.35 -16.54
C ARG A 16 -10.33 -9.30 -15.46
N PRO A 17 -10.92 -8.15 -15.82
CA PRO A 17 -11.44 -7.15 -14.88
C PRO A 17 -12.08 -7.77 -13.63
N GLU A 18 -13.06 -8.65 -13.82
CA GLU A 18 -13.85 -9.26 -12.75
C GLU A 18 -13.04 -10.11 -11.76
N ASP A 19 -11.90 -10.64 -12.20
CA ASP A 19 -11.01 -11.45 -11.36
C ASP A 19 -9.93 -10.59 -10.68
N ARG A 20 -9.70 -9.36 -11.16
CA ARG A 20 -8.73 -8.40 -10.62
C ARG A 20 -9.32 -7.46 -9.57
N VAL A 21 -10.64 -7.25 -9.58
CA VAL A 21 -11.31 -6.35 -8.64
C VAL A 21 -10.92 -6.73 -7.22
N ASN A 22 -10.45 -5.77 -6.42
CA ASN A 22 -9.97 -5.98 -5.04
C ASN A 22 -8.71 -6.86 -4.87
N ALA A 23 -8.18 -7.49 -5.93
CA ALA A 23 -6.95 -8.29 -5.87
C ALA A 23 -5.70 -7.41 -5.71
N TYR A 24 -5.77 -6.19 -6.24
CA TYR A 24 -4.74 -5.18 -6.15
C TYR A 24 -5.07 -4.12 -5.11
N ASN A 25 -4.06 -3.34 -4.75
CA ASN A 25 -4.10 -2.36 -3.66
C ASN A 25 -4.87 -1.08 -4.03
N HIS A 26 -6.11 -1.21 -4.50
CA HIS A 26 -6.91 -0.09 -5.02
C HIS A 26 -7.93 0.37 -3.99
N HIS A 27 -7.48 1.32 -3.15
CA HIS A 27 -8.24 1.90 -2.04
C HIS A 27 -9.50 2.66 -2.46
N SER A 28 -9.63 3.00 -3.75
CA SER A 28 -10.64 3.94 -4.25
C SER A 28 -12.03 3.33 -4.45
N LEU A 29 -12.19 2.00 -4.40
CA LEU A 29 -13.38 1.32 -4.92
C LEU A 29 -14.01 0.30 -3.96
N ALA A 30 -13.69 0.36 -2.67
CA ALA A 30 -14.23 -0.53 -1.66
C ALA A 30 -15.77 -0.34 -1.44
N PRO A 31 -16.61 -1.36 -1.70
CA PRO A 31 -18.08 -1.24 -1.57
C PRO A 31 -18.61 -1.24 -0.12
N TRP A 32 -17.76 -1.43 0.90
CA TRP A 32 -18.11 -1.35 2.33
C TRP A 32 -17.89 0.05 2.94
N LEU A 33 -17.64 1.07 2.11
CA LEU A 33 -17.55 2.48 2.51
C LEU A 33 -18.89 3.08 3.01
N ALA A 34 -20.00 2.33 2.97
CA ALA A 34 -21.28 2.77 3.52
C ALA A 34 -21.29 2.82 5.06
N GLU A 35 -20.58 1.89 5.73
CA GLU A 35 -20.51 1.84 7.21
C GLU A 35 -19.32 2.64 7.76
N THR A 36 -18.26 2.83 6.96
CA THR A 36 -17.04 3.56 7.35
C THR A 36 -16.97 5.01 6.82
N GLY A 37 -17.93 5.40 5.98
CA GLY A 37 -17.97 6.69 5.28
C GLY A 37 -17.16 6.65 3.98
N ILE A 38 -17.48 7.56 3.03
CA ILE A 38 -16.62 7.89 1.87
C ILE A 38 -15.17 8.10 2.34
N LEU A 39 -14.23 8.20 1.39
CA LEU A 39 -12.93 8.90 1.46
C LEU A 39 -13.02 10.33 2.08
N THR A 40 -13.57 10.43 3.27
CA THR A 40 -13.69 11.60 4.11
C THR A 40 -12.38 11.79 4.85
N PRO A 41 -12.08 13.02 5.29
CA PRO A 41 -10.98 13.23 6.21
C PRO A 41 -11.06 12.32 7.45
N LEU A 42 -12.27 12.07 7.97
CA LEU A 42 -12.51 11.15 9.09
C LEU A 42 -12.15 9.70 8.76
N TYR A 43 -12.53 9.19 7.59
CA TYR A 43 -12.16 7.86 7.12
C TYR A 43 -10.64 7.74 7.00
N PHE A 44 -9.98 8.71 6.36
CA PHE A 44 -8.52 8.69 6.22
C PHE A 44 -7.82 8.74 7.58
N HIS A 45 -8.35 9.51 8.53
CA HIS A 45 -7.85 9.54 9.89
C HIS A 45 -8.00 8.20 10.60
N ARG A 46 -9.21 7.59 10.61
CA ARG A 46 -9.46 6.27 11.21
C ARG A 46 -8.57 5.20 10.59
N ARG A 47 -8.53 5.17 9.25
CA ARG A 47 -7.65 4.28 8.48
C ARG A 47 -6.19 4.45 8.88
N ALA A 48 -5.70 5.68 9.05
CA ALA A 48 -4.33 5.92 9.49
C ALA A 48 -4.08 5.33 10.89
N GLN A 49 -5.03 5.48 11.83
CA GLN A 49 -4.92 4.88 13.16
C GLN A 49 -4.93 3.35 13.11
N GLU A 50 -5.75 2.73 12.25
CA GLU A 50 -5.81 1.27 12.12
C GLU A 50 -4.58 0.67 11.42
N ILE A 51 -3.95 1.41 10.51
CA ILE A 51 -2.69 1.00 9.86
C ILE A 51 -1.50 1.15 10.81
N ARG A 52 -1.55 2.10 11.74
CA ARG A 52 -0.43 2.50 12.60
C ARG A 52 0.26 1.31 13.30
N PRO A 53 -0.42 0.32 13.92
CA PRO A 53 0.24 -0.85 14.51
C PRO A 53 1.11 -1.66 13.54
N PHE A 54 0.82 -1.58 12.24
CA PHE A 54 1.55 -2.26 11.16
C PHE A 54 2.72 -1.45 10.61
N ASN A 55 2.99 -0.26 11.15
CA ASN A 55 4.23 0.45 10.87
C ASN A 55 5.41 -0.32 11.44
N MET A 56 6.48 -0.44 10.64
CA MET A 56 7.64 -1.28 10.98
C MET A 56 8.24 -0.95 12.34
N ALA A 57 8.32 0.32 12.70
CA ALA A 57 8.87 0.75 13.99
C ALA A 57 8.14 0.18 15.21
N ARG A 58 6.87 -0.21 15.06
CA ARG A 58 6.03 -0.72 16.16
C ARG A 58 6.11 -2.23 16.30
N TRP A 59 6.22 -2.96 15.19
CA TRP A 59 6.22 -4.42 15.23
C TRP A 59 7.61 -5.05 15.13
N ILE A 60 8.67 -4.31 14.78
CA ILE A 60 10.00 -4.92 14.56
C ILE A 60 10.78 -5.24 15.85
N SER A 61 10.38 -4.65 16.98
CA SER A 61 11.10 -4.73 18.26
C SER A 61 11.03 -6.07 19.02
N PRO A 62 9.96 -6.88 18.96
CA PRO A 62 9.87 -8.12 19.74
C PRO A 62 11.04 -9.08 19.46
N PRO A 63 11.77 -9.55 20.50
CA PRO A 63 12.92 -10.44 20.31
C PRO A 63 12.59 -11.77 19.61
N ALA A 64 11.38 -12.28 19.78
CA ALA A 64 10.91 -13.50 19.13
C ALA A 64 10.86 -13.36 17.60
N LEU A 65 10.52 -12.18 17.09
CA LEU A 65 10.44 -11.88 15.66
C LEU A 65 11.78 -12.05 14.96
N ALA A 66 12.82 -11.74 15.70
CA ALA A 66 14.16 -11.53 15.23
C ALA A 66 14.69 -12.85 14.58
N LYS A 67 14.46 -13.98 15.26
CA LYS A 67 14.08 -15.28 14.70
C LYS A 67 13.84 -15.51 13.21
N HIS A 68 12.74 -14.89 12.80
CA HIS A 68 11.93 -15.25 11.67
C HIS A 68 12.07 -14.26 10.54
N MET A 69 12.60 -13.05 10.80
CA MET A 69 12.84 -12.08 9.75
C MET A 69 13.83 -12.61 8.71
N LEU A 70 13.53 -12.34 7.44
CA LEU A 70 14.44 -12.66 6.33
C LEU A 70 15.77 -11.91 6.49
N ARG A 71 15.68 -10.63 6.83
CA ARG A 71 16.79 -9.76 7.20
C ARG A 71 16.31 -8.82 8.29
N ARG A 72 17.18 -8.51 9.25
CA ARG A 72 16.95 -7.44 10.22
C ARG A 72 17.60 -6.14 9.74
N PRO A 73 17.12 -4.97 10.19
CA PRO A 73 17.84 -3.74 9.97
C PRO A 73 19.17 -3.82 10.71
N SER A 74 20.27 -3.48 10.02
CA SER A 74 21.58 -3.31 10.65
C SER A 74 21.69 -1.94 11.30
N VAL A 75 21.02 -0.94 10.71
CA VAL A 75 20.99 0.44 11.21
C VAL A 75 19.55 0.92 11.23
N VAL A 76 19.19 1.59 12.33
CA VAL A 76 17.91 2.29 12.48
C VAL A 76 18.23 3.72 12.90
N LEU A 77 17.85 4.68 12.07
CA LEU A 77 18.01 6.11 12.33
C LEU A 77 16.65 6.71 12.64
N GLN A 78 16.63 7.80 13.41
CA GLN A 78 15.41 8.52 13.77
C GLN A 78 15.49 9.94 13.23
N PHE A 79 14.41 10.39 12.60
CA PHE A 79 14.25 11.78 12.21
C PHE A 79 13.78 12.64 13.39
N SER A 80 14.25 13.87 13.45
CA SER A 80 13.57 14.92 14.20
C SER A 80 12.38 15.47 13.40
N GLN A 81 11.51 16.21 14.08
CA GLN A 81 10.39 16.89 13.43
C GLN A 81 10.86 17.91 12.39
N GLU A 82 11.94 18.64 12.67
CA GLU A 82 12.57 19.59 11.76
C GLU A 82 13.12 18.89 10.51
N GLN A 83 13.72 17.71 10.68
CA GLN A 83 14.23 16.91 9.56
C GLN A 83 13.09 16.41 8.67
N LEU A 84 11.95 16.00 9.23
CA LEU A 84 10.76 15.67 8.44
C LEU A 84 10.28 16.85 7.59
N GLN A 85 10.28 18.06 8.15
CA GLN A 85 9.91 19.28 7.42
C GLN A 85 10.89 19.58 6.28
N VAL A 86 12.20 19.42 6.51
CA VAL A 86 13.22 19.57 5.47
C VAL A 86 13.00 18.54 4.35
N LEU A 87 12.67 17.28 4.66
CA LEU A 87 12.39 16.26 3.64
C LEU A 87 11.12 16.55 2.84
N LEU A 88 10.06 17.03 3.49
CA LEU A 88 8.83 17.44 2.81
C LEU A 88 9.08 18.61 1.86
N ARG A 89 9.82 19.62 2.32
CA ARG A 89 10.27 20.75 1.49
C ARG A 89 11.10 20.25 0.31
N ALA A 90 12.09 19.39 0.56
CA ALA A 90 12.96 18.85 -0.47
C ALA A 90 12.19 18.04 -1.53
N ALA A 91 11.23 17.21 -1.12
CA ALA A 91 10.35 16.47 -2.03
C ALA A 91 9.47 17.42 -2.86
N ALA A 92 8.96 18.51 -2.26
CA ALA A 92 8.16 19.52 -2.95
C ALA A 92 8.99 20.28 -4.02
N ILE A 93 10.16 20.79 -3.65
CA ILE A 93 11.08 21.54 -4.53
C ILE A 93 11.59 20.66 -5.68
N SER A 94 12.06 19.45 -5.34
CA SER A 94 12.62 18.53 -6.34
C SER A 94 11.57 17.85 -7.21
N ARG A 95 10.27 18.10 -6.99
CA ARG A 95 9.16 17.38 -7.66
C ARG A 95 9.34 15.86 -7.58
N TYR A 96 9.68 15.36 -6.39
CA TYR A 96 10.02 13.95 -6.14
C TYR A 96 11.32 13.50 -6.83
N GLY A 97 12.40 14.25 -6.65
CA GLY A 97 13.74 13.84 -7.08
C GLY A 97 14.03 14.01 -8.56
N ALA A 98 13.35 14.93 -9.24
CA ALA A 98 13.71 15.33 -10.60
C ALA A 98 15.17 15.82 -10.61
N LYS A 99 16.00 15.17 -11.44
CA LYS A 99 17.47 15.25 -11.34
C LYS A 99 17.98 16.68 -11.49
N GLU A 100 17.36 17.46 -12.36
CA GLU A 100 17.66 18.86 -12.63
C GLU A 100 17.39 19.77 -11.43
N LYS A 101 16.57 19.35 -10.46
CA LYS A 101 16.22 20.12 -9.25
C LYS A 101 16.96 19.65 -8.00
N LEU A 102 17.66 18.51 -8.04
CA LEU A 102 18.40 17.98 -6.89
C LEU A 102 19.52 18.93 -6.41
N GLY A 103 20.14 19.66 -7.33
CA GLY A 103 21.17 20.64 -6.98
C GLY A 103 20.66 21.76 -6.04
N LEU A 104 19.36 22.07 -6.07
CA LEU A 104 18.75 23.11 -5.23
C LEU A 104 18.60 22.69 -3.77
N ILE A 105 18.70 21.38 -3.48
CA ILE A 105 18.45 20.82 -2.15
C ILE A 105 19.63 19.98 -1.63
N SER A 106 20.72 19.85 -2.41
CA SER A 106 21.88 19.01 -2.07
C SER A 106 22.47 19.39 -0.72
N GLU A 107 22.72 20.68 -0.48
CA GLU A 107 23.32 21.17 0.77
C GLU A 107 22.44 20.85 2.00
N ASP A 108 21.12 20.98 1.87
CA ASP A 108 20.17 20.65 2.94
C ASP A 108 20.20 19.15 3.27
N LEU A 109 20.27 18.29 2.25
CA LEU A 109 20.33 16.84 2.42
C LEU A 109 21.69 16.36 2.93
N GLU A 110 22.79 16.97 2.49
CA GLU A 110 24.15 16.70 2.98
C GLU A 110 24.28 17.05 4.46
N ARG A 111 23.79 18.24 4.85
CA ARG A 111 23.73 18.64 6.27
C ARG A 111 22.91 17.64 7.08
N MET A 112 21.72 17.28 6.62
CA MET A 112 20.88 16.29 7.32
C MET A 112 21.55 14.92 7.41
N ALA A 113 22.19 14.45 6.34
CA ALA A 113 22.92 13.19 6.35
C ALA A 113 24.03 13.19 7.40
N SER A 114 24.76 14.31 7.53
CA SER A 114 25.77 14.49 8.58
C SER A 114 25.18 14.51 9.99
N GLU A 115 24.00 15.12 10.19
CA GLU A 115 23.32 15.17 11.49
C GLU A 115 22.77 13.81 11.92
N LEU A 116 22.32 12.99 10.97
CA LEU A 116 21.82 11.63 11.22
C LEU A 116 22.94 10.64 11.61
N GLY A 117 24.21 10.99 11.37
CA GLY A 117 25.38 10.24 11.81
C GLY A 117 25.98 9.35 10.72
N GLU A 118 26.41 8.16 11.10
CA GLU A 118 27.11 7.21 10.21
C GLU A 118 26.41 5.86 10.17
N LEU A 119 26.55 5.12 9.06
CA LEU A 119 25.97 3.78 8.89
C LEU A 119 26.80 2.66 9.56
N GLY A 120 28.00 2.97 10.06
CA GLY A 120 28.94 1.95 10.52
C GLY A 120 29.39 1.02 9.38
N ASP A 121 29.39 -0.29 9.64
CA ASP A 121 29.80 -1.30 8.67
C ASP A 121 28.78 -1.43 7.52
N VAL A 122 29.08 -0.81 6.38
CA VAL A 122 28.27 -0.90 5.16
C VAL A 122 28.52 -2.27 4.47
N PRO A 123 27.49 -3.12 4.27
CA PRO A 123 27.63 -4.37 3.53
C PRO A 123 28.12 -4.13 2.10
N ALA A 124 28.89 -5.06 1.53
CA ALA A 124 29.37 -4.97 0.15
C ALA A 124 28.20 -4.90 -0.87
N GLU A 125 27.15 -5.67 -0.60
CA GLU A 125 25.87 -5.65 -1.33
C GLU A 125 25.03 -4.38 -1.11
N GLY A 126 25.40 -3.52 -0.16
CA GLY A 126 24.70 -2.30 0.21
C GLY A 126 23.44 -2.53 1.06
N PHE A 127 22.60 -1.51 1.12
CA PHE A 127 21.36 -1.51 1.92
C PHE A 127 20.10 -1.42 1.07
N PHE A 128 19.06 -2.15 1.49
CA PHE A 128 17.67 -1.84 1.21
C PHE A 128 17.14 -0.87 2.26
N VAL A 129 16.60 0.27 1.82
CA VAL A 129 16.11 1.32 2.71
C VAL A 129 14.58 1.39 2.68
N ARG A 130 14.00 1.57 3.86
CA ARG A 130 12.58 1.93 4.02
C ARG A 130 12.37 2.88 5.19
N VAL A 131 11.22 3.53 5.20
CA VAL A 131 10.69 4.23 6.37
C VAL A 131 9.68 3.33 7.09
N SER A 132 9.22 3.75 8.27
CA SER A 132 8.31 2.95 9.10
C SER A 132 7.09 2.45 8.32
N ASN A 133 6.40 3.35 7.62
CA ASN A 133 5.10 3.05 7.01
C ASN A 133 5.21 2.40 5.63
N CYS A 134 6.35 2.55 4.93
CA CYS A 134 6.46 2.06 3.57
C CYS A 134 7.90 1.84 3.09
N SER A 135 8.02 0.93 2.12
CA SER A 135 9.19 0.81 1.26
C SER A 135 9.15 1.79 0.08
N LEU A 136 10.33 2.19 -0.39
CA LEU A 136 10.53 3.22 -1.43
C LEU A 136 10.39 2.64 -2.85
N LYS A 137 9.41 1.76 -3.06
CA LYS A 137 9.27 0.97 -4.30
C LYS A 137 8.78 1.79 -5.50
N ASP A 138 8.34 3.03 -5.29
CA ASP A 138 7.89 3.96 -6.32
C ASP A 138 8.98 4.98 -6.72
N ALA A 139 10.13 4.97 -6.03
CA ALA A 139 11.33 5.69 -6.48
C ALA A 139 12.09 4.89 -7.56
N ASP A 140 12.95 5.58 -8.32
CA ASP A 140 13.87 4.98 -9.33
C ASP A 140 13.19 4.07 -10.37
N ASP A 141 12.01 4.45 -10.88
CA ASP A 141 11.20 3.64 -11.80
C ASP A 141 10.84 2.24 -11.24
N GLY A 142 10.79 2.15 -9.90
CA GLY A 142 10.56 0.92 -9.15
C GLY A 142 11.77 0.01 -8.99
N ASN A 143 12.96 0.48 -9.36
CA ASN A 143 14.20 -0.25 -9.13
C ASN A 143 14.69 -0.03 -7.68
N GLN A 144 14.58 -1.07 -6.87
CA GLN A 144 15.10 -1.08 -5.50
C GLN A 144 16.62 -1.30 -5.50
N LYS A 145 17.38 -0.41 -6.13
CA LYS A 145 18.85 -0.47 -6.13
C LYS A 145 19.39 -0.38 -4.69
N PRO A 146 20.50 -1.09 -4.39
CA PRO A 146 21.16 -0.96 -3.10
C PRO A 146 21.71 0.45 -2.92
N LEU A 147 21.74 0.90 -1.66
CA LEU A 147 22.24 2.20 -1.24
C LEU A 147 23.42 2.04 -0.28
N TYR A 148 24.37 2.98 -0.32
CA TYR A 148 25.62 2.87 0.42
C TYR A 148 25.85 4.03 1.39
N THR A 149 25.07 5.11 1.26
CA THR A 149 25.21 6.32 2.09
C THR A 149 23.86 6.77 2.61
N ILE A 150 23.87 7.56 3.70
CA ILE A 150 22.66 8.22 4.22
C ILE A 150 22.15 9.22 3.18
N TYR A 151 23.03 9.97 2.53
CA TYR A 151 22.64 10.93 1.49
C TYR A 151 21.83 10.26 0.36
N ASP A 152 22.33 9.15 -0.21
CA ASP A 152 21.60 8.42 -1.26
C ASP A 152 20.24 7.89 -0.76
N ALA A 153 20.17 7.50 0.52
CA ALA A 153 18.93 7.11 1.16
C ALA A 153 17.94 8.29 1.25
N LEU A 154 18.38 9.48 1.66
CA LEU A 154 17.55 10.68 1.72
C LEU A 154 17.06 11.08 0.32
N VAL A 155 17.93 11.06 -0.70
CA VAL A 155 17.54 11.32 -2.10
C VAL A 155 16.46 10.34 -2.55
N LYS A 156 16.64 9.04 -2.28
CA LYS A 156 15.63 8.02 -2.62
C LYS A 156 14.31 8.22 -1.86
N ILE A 157 14.37 8.62 -0.59
CA ILE A 157 13.21 8.92 0.25
C ILE A 157 12.39 10.07 -0.35
N ILE A 158 13.01 11.21 -0.67
CA ILE A 158 12.29 12.37 -1.24
C ILE A 158 11.76 12.10 -2.65
N SER A 159 12.34 11.12 -3.33
CA SER A 159 11.90 10.68 -4.66
C SER A 159 10.69 9.73 -4.60
N SER A 160 10.30 9.26 -3.42
CA SER A 160 9.15 8.39 -3.20
C SER A 160 7.92 9.19 -2.79
N LYS A 161 6.86 9.12 -3.60
CA LYS A 161 5.55 9.70 -3.25
C LYS A 161 4.96 9.04 -2.02
N ARG A 162 5.18 7.73 -1.85
CA ARG A 162 4.77 6.97 -0.65
C ARG A 162 5.41 7.52 0.61
N ALA A 163 6.72 7.77 0.59
CA ALA A 163 7.43 8.31 1.74
C ALA A 163 6.98 9.74 2.05
N ALA A 164 6.85 10.61 1.04
CA ALA A 164 6.33 11.96 1.23
C ALA A 164 4.93 11.97 1.86
N HIS A 165 4.02 11.11 1.38
CA HIS A 165 2.69 10.97 1.99
C HIS A 165 2.76 10.48 3.44
N SER A 166 3.66 9.53 3.74
CA SER A 166 3.89 9.08 5.11
C SER A 166 4.36 10.22 6.01
N PHE A 167 5.27 11.08 5.54
CA PHE A 167 5.76 12.21 6.35
C PHE A 167 4.71 13.29 6.55
N LEU A 168 3.83 13.51 5.58
CA LEU A 168 2.68 14.42 5.75
C LEU A 168 1.75 13.96 6.86
N ASP A 169 1.59 12.64 7.05
CA ASP A 169 0.81 12.09 8.15
C ASP A 169 1.56 12.28 9.48
N LEU A 170 2.87 11.98 9.51
CA LEU A 170 3.71 12.04 10.72
C LEU A 170 3.97 13.46 11.25
N GLN A 171 3.95 14.49 10.41
CA GLN A 171 4.29 15.84 10.84
C GLN A 171 3.31 16.42 11.89
N TYR A 172 2.11 15.86 11.99
CA TYR A 172 1.09 16.28 12.95
C TYR A 172 1.00 15.34 14.16
N GLU A 173 1.83 14.31 14.21
CA GLU A 173 1.83 13.31 15.28
C GLU A 173 2.81 13.72 16.39
N THR A 174 2.37 13.61 17.64
CA THR A 174 3.24 13.87 18.80
C THR A 174 4.13 12.69 19.16
N ASP A 175 3.74 11.48 18.74
CA ASP A 175 4.49 10.25 18.97
C ASP A 175 5.48 10.02 17.83
N THR A 176 6.76 10.01 18.18
CA THR A 176 7.87 9.94 17.24
C THR A 176 8.29 8.50 16.90
N VAL A 177 7.60 7.47 17.41
CA VAL A 177 7.98 6.06 17.21
C VAL A 177 8.16 5.72 15.73
N ASP A 178 7.29 6.26 14.87
CA ASP A 178 7.28 5.98 13.43
C ASP A 178 8.22 6.89 12.61
N GLN A 179 8.91 7.84 13.24
CA GLN A 179 9.84 8.76 12.57
C GLN A 179 11.21 8.11 12.35
N LYS A 180 11.25 6.93 11.69
CA LYS A 180 12.45 6.10 11.54
C LYS A 180 12.78 5.75 10.10
N ILE A 181 14.09 5.61 9.85
CA ILE A 181 14.67 4.99 8.65
C ILE A 181 15.27 3.65 9.04
N PHE A 182 15.04 2.63 8.23
CA PHE A 182 15.59 1.30 8.43
C PHE A 182 16.51 0.95 7.27
N PHE A 183 17.74 0.53 7.59
CA PHE A 183 18.73 0.05 6.64
C PHE A 183 18.90 -1.46 6.81
N PHE A 184 18.31 -2.22 5.89
CA PHE A 184 18.42 -3.67 5.83
C PHE A 184 19.57 -4.06 4.91
N PRO A 185 20.43 -5.04 5.26
CA PRO A 185 21.37 -5.60 4.30
C PRO A 185 20.65 -6.01 3.01
N TYR A 186 21.11 -5.50 1.88
CA TYR A 186 20.47 -5.74 0.59
C TYR A 186 20.58 -7.21 0.22
N PHE A 187 19.46 -7.84 -0.12
CA PHE A 187 19.47 -9.26 -0.49
C PHE A 187 19.43 -9.42 -2.01
N ALA A 188 20.60 -9.42 -2.65
CA ALA A 188 20.72 -9.58 -4.10
C ALA A 188 20.14 -10.92 -4.62
N GLY A 189 20.19 -11.96 -3.79
CA GLY A 189 19.60 -13.27 -4.08
C GLY A 189 18.10 -13.38 -3.81
N LEU A 190 17.40 -12.29 -3.49
CA LEU A 190 15.97 -12.31 -3.26
C LEU A 190 15.22 -12.67 -4.55
N ASP A 191 14.84 -13.93 -4.67
CA ASP A 191 13.92 -14.35 -5.73
C ASP A 191 12.50 -13.92 -5.35
N LYS A 192 11.99 -12.91 -6.05
CA LYS A 192 10.61 -12.41 -5.90
C LYS A 192 9.55 -13.47 -6.19
N LEU A 193 9.91 -14.62 -6.77
CA LEU A 193 9.03 -15.78 -6.97
C LEU A 193 8.85 -16.61 -5.70
N SER A 194 9.79 -16.49 -4.77
CA SER A 194 9.76 -17.14 -3.46
C SER A 194 9.02 -16.28 -2.43
N GLU A 195 8.37 -15.18 -2.85
CA GLU A 195 7.49 -14.37 -2.00
C GLU A 195 6.07 -14.95 -1.95
N TRP A 196 5.52 -15.04 -0.75
CA TRP A 196 4.18 -15.53 -0.44
C TRP A 196 3.45 -14.53 0.43
N ARG A 197 2.14 -14.43 0.27
CA ARG A 197 1.26 -13.65 1.14
C ARG A 197 0.40 -14.57 1.98
N CYS A 198 0.53 -14.45 3.29
CA CYS A 198 -0.19 -15.24 4.28
C CYS A 198 -1.28 -14.38 4.94
N PHE A 199 -2.48 -14.95 5.06
CA PHE A 199 -3.64 -14.32 5.64
C PHE A 199 -3.87 -14.89 7.02
N VAL A 200 -3.70 -14.06 8.05
CA VAL A 200 -4.01 -14.39 9.44
C VAL A 200 -5.32 -13.72 9.80
N PHE A 201 -6.31 -14.49 10.22
CA PHE A 201 -7.60 -14.00 10.70
C PHE A 201 -7.88 -14.58 12.08
N LYS A 202 -8.16 -13.71 13.06
CA LYS A 202 -8.44 -14.09 14.45
C LYS A 202 -7.43 -15.10 15.02
N GLY A 203 -6.14 -14.83 14.80
CA GLY A 203 -5.02 -15.62 15.32
C GLY A 203 -4.66 -16.83 14.46
N GLU A 204 -5.40 -17.14 13.39
CA GLU A 204 -5.21 -18.35 12.60
C GLU A 204 -4.82 -18.05 11.15
N ILE A 205 -3.92 -18.87 10.58
CA ILE A 205 -3.60 -18.79 9.15
C ILE A 205 -4.71 -19.44 8.33
N VAL A 206 -5.53 -18.62 7.69
CA VAL A 206 -6.68 -19.08 6.88
C VAL A 206 -6.32 -19.29 5.41
N ALA A 207 -5.37 -18.52 4.88
CA ALA A 207 -4.99 -18.61 3.48
C ALA A 207 -3.52 -18.25 3.21
N ILE A 208 -2.96 -18.77 2.11
CA ILE A 208 -1.65 -18.39 1.57
C ILE A 208 -1.75 -18.23 0.05
N SER A 209 -1.25 -17.12 -0.49
CA SER A 209 -1.17 -16.84 -1.93
C SER A 209 0.28 -16.75 -2.39
N GLN A 210 0.57 -17.29 -3.56
CA GLN A 210 1.76 -16.89 -4.32
C GLN A 210 1.72 -15.38 -4.63
N THR A 211 2.82 -14.65 -4.42
CA THR A 211 2.82 -13.20 -4.63
C THR A 211 2.87 -12.80 -6.10
N ARG A 212 3.69 -13.49 -6.90
CA ARG A 212 3.78 -13.28 -8.35
C ARG A 212 2.73 -14.08 -9.12
N PHE A 213 1.47 -13.70 -8.93
CA PHE A 213 0.32 -14.41 -9.47
C PHE A 213 0.12 -14.31 -10.99
N TYR A 214 0.97 -13.59 -11.71
CA TYR A 214 1.00 -13.53 -13.18
C TYR A 214 2.01 -14.51 -13.80
N GLN A 215 2.70 -15.32 -12.98
CA GLN A 215 3.70 -16.27 -13.46
C GLN A 215 3.51 -17.65 -12.81
N ASN A 216 3.55 -18.70 -13.63
CA ASN A 216 3.42 -20.08 -13.21
C ASN A 216 4.79 -20.70 -12.86
N HIS A 217 5.50 -20.12 -11.89
CA HIS A 217 6.84 -20.59 -11.51
C HIS A 217 6.85 -21.83 -10.60
N HIS A 218 5.69 -22.24 -10.08
CA HIS A 218 5.57 -23.39 -9.19
C HIS A 218 4.96 -24.64 -9.87
N ALA A 219 4.99 -24.70 -11.21
CA ALA A 219 4.41 -25.78 -12.02
C ALA A 219 4.88 -27.19 -11.62
N GLY A 220 6.11 -27.32 -11.09
CA GLY A 220 6.71 -28.58 -10.66
C GLY A 220 6.82 -28.75 -9.14
N VAL A 221 6.35 -27.79 -8.34
CA VAL A 221 6.47 -27.86 -6.88
C VAL A 221 5.49 -28.92 -6.36
N LYS A 222 6.03 -29.88 -5.62
CA LYS A 222 5.27 -30.98 -5.02
C LYS A 222 4.39 -30.46 -3.88
N ASP A 223 3.20 -31.05 -3.75
CA ASP A 223 2.25 -30.70 -2.67
C ASP A 223 2.87 -30.84 -1.26
N GLY A 224 3.81 -31.78 -1.07
CA GLY A 224 4.54 -31.93 0.20
C GLY A 224 5.31 -30.67 0.61
N ALA A 225 6.00 -30.02 -0.33
CA ALA A 225 6.71 -28.76 -0.07
C ALA A 225 5.74 -27.61 0.25
N LEU A 226 4.58 -27.57 -0.44
CA LEU A 226 3.54 -26.56 -0.17
C LEU A 226 2.88 -26.76 1.20
N ARG A 227 2.67 -28.00 1.62
CA ARG A 227 2.18 -28.31 2.97
C ARG A 227 3.19 -27.92 4.04
N GLU A 228 4.48 -28.16 3.77
CA GLU A 228 5.56 -27.75 4.66
C GLU A 228 5.67 -26.23 4.79
N LEU A 229 5.46 -25.48 3.70
CA LEU A 229 5.35 -24.01 3.73
C LEU A 229 4.24 -23.55 4.69
N VAL A 230 3.03 -24.13 4.56
CA VAL A 230 1.90 -23.78 5.45
C VAL A 230 2.23 -24.13 6.91
N ARG A 231 2.84 -25.29 7.15
CA ARG A 231 3.22 -25.73 8.50
C ARG A 231 4.23 -24.78 9.13
N GLN A 232 5.30 -24.43 8.41
CA GLN A 232 6.32 -23.49 8.90
C GLN A 232 5.74 -22.08 9.11
N ALA A 233 4.85 -21.60 8.22
CA ALA A 233 4.17 -20.33 8.41
C ALA A 233 3.31 -20.31 9.68
N ARG A 234 2.59 -21.39 9.98
CA ARG A 234 1.80 -21.53 11.23
C ARG A 234 2.69 -21.51 12.47
N VAL A 235 3.79 -22.26 12.45
CA VAL A 235 4.77 -22.25 13.55
C VAL A 235 5.31 -20.84 13.75
N LEU A 236 5.75 -20.17 12.68
CA LEU A 236 6.21 -18.80 12.72
C LEU A 236 5.17 -17.89 13.39
N TRP A 237 3.90 -17.94 12.95
CA TRP A 237 2.85 -17.09 13.52
C TRP A 237 2.55 -17.42 14.99
N VAL A 238 2.50 -18.69 15.39
CA VAL A 238 2.32 -19.07 16.80
C VAL A 238 3.45 -18.50 17.68
N GLU A 239 4.68 -18.47 17.17
CA GLU A 239 5.84 -17.99 17.92
C GLU A 239 5.92 -16.46 18.04
N ILE A 240 5.32 -15.71 17.12
CA ILE A 240 5.38 -14.22 17.13
C ILE A 240 4.04 -13.55 17.43
N GLY A 241 2.91 -14.21 17.17
CA GLY A 241 1.58 -13.61 17.13
C GLY A 241 1.13 -13.05 18.47
N THR A 242 1.52 -13.70 19.58
CA THR A 242 1.20 -13.26 20.94
C THR A 242 1.93 -11.98 21.37
N ALA A 243 2.91 -11.52 20.58
CA ALA A 243 3.61 -10.26 20.83
C ALA A 243 2.88 -9.03 20.28
N PHE A 244 1.75 -9.22 19.59
CA PHE A 244 1.01 -8.14 18.93
C PHE A 244 -0.41 -8.01 19.49
N GLU A 245 -0.94 -6.79 19.47
CA GLU A 245 -2.30 -6.47 19.94
C GLU A 245 -3.38 -6.79 18.90
N PHE A 246 -2.99 -7.16 17.68
CA PHE A 246 -3.91 -7.51 16.60
C PHE A 246 -3.91 -9.02 16.37
N GLU A 247 -5.11 -9.57 16.11
CA GLU A 247 -5.28 -10.98 15.79
C GLU A 247 -5.39 -11.24 14.28
N SER A 248 -5.66 -10.20 13.49
CA SER A 248 -5.80 -10.31 12.04
C SER A 248 -4.76 -9.44 11.34
N THR A 249 -4.02 -10.03 10.41
CA THR A 249 -2.90 -9.40 9.72
C THR A 249 -2.58 -10.13 8.43
N ILE A 250 -1.81 -9.48 7.55
CA ILE A 250 -1.28 -10.07 6.33
C ILE A 250 0.23 -10.13 6.43
N LEU A 251 0.81 -11.33 6.36
CA LEU A 251 2.26 -11.52 6.38
C LEU A 251 2.76 -11.68 4.95
N ASP A 252 3.75 -10.88 4.56
CA ASP A 252 4.55 -11.17 3.39
C ASP A 252 5.75 -12.03 3.84
N LEU A 253 5.89 -13.21 3.25
CA LEU A 253 6.84 -14.25 3.61
C LEU A 253 7.77 -14.57 2.45
N TYR A 254 9.00 -14.97 2.74
CA TYR A 254 9.95 -15.56 1.81
C TYR A 254 10.08 -17.06 2.09
N ALA A 255 9.94 -17.89 1.06
CA ALA A 255 10.20 -19.33 1.13
C ALA A 255 10.46 -19.90 -0.28
N ASP A 256 11.67 -20.40 -0.53
CA ASP A 256 12.00 -21.05 -1.80
C ASP A 256 11.58 -22.53 -1.79
N VAL A 257 10.30 -22.78 -2.03
CA VAL A 257 9.70 -24.12 -2.01
C VAL A 257 10.23 -25.09 -3.08
N ARG A 258 11.12 -24.62 -3.97
CA ARG A 258 11.80 -25.47 -4.97
C ARG A 258 13.03 -26.15 -4.37
N GLU A 259 13.62 -25.54 -3.36
CA GLU A 259 14.79 -26.05 -2.65
C GLU A 259 14.36 -27.02 -1.54
N THR A 260 15.11 -28.10 -1.37
CA THR A 260 14.91 -29.02 -0.25
C THR A 260 15.36 -28.36 1.05
N GLY A 261 14.55 -28.44 2.11
CA GLY A 261 14.91 -27.86 3.41
C GLY A 261 14.82 -26.33 3.47
N PHE A 262 14.02 -25.73 2.59
CA PHE A 262 13.74 -24.29 2.66
C PHE A 262 13.18 -23.87 4.02
N GLU A 263 13.42 -22.61 4.37
CA GLU A 263 12.87 -21.99 5.57
C GLU A 263 11.89 -20.87 5.19
N VAL A 264 10.80 -20.76 5.95
CA VAL A 264 9.89 -19.61 5.88
C VAL A 264 10.45 -18.45 6.71
N LYS A 265 10.59 -17.29 6.08
CA LYS A 265 11.03 -16.06 6.72
C LYS A 265 10.02 -14.93 6.53
N LEU A 266 9.81 -14.11 7.55
CA LEU A 266 8.98 -12.92 7.50
C LEU A 266 9.71 -11.77 6.77
N ILE A 267 9.01 -11.10 5.86
CA ILE A 267 9.47 -9.90 5.16
C ILE A 267 8.79 -8.66 5.77
N GLU A 268 7.46 -8.70 5.85
CA GLU A 268 6.63 -7.53 6.21
C GLU A 268 5.29 -7.99 6.81
N MET A 269 4.74 -7.18 7.71
CA MET A 269 3.38 -7.32 8.23
C MET A 269 2.55 -6.15 7.70
N ASN A 270 1.39 -6.47 7.13
CA ASN A 270 0.44 -5.53 6.56
C ASN A 270 -0.89 -5.64 7.29
N PRO A 271 -1.71 -4.58 7.28
CA PRO A 271 -3.04 -4.61 7.87
C PRO A 271 -4.00 -5.57 7.15
N TRP A 272 -5.04 -6.04 7.86
CA TRP A 272 -6.08 -6.89 7.31
C TRP A 272 -7.08 -6.11 6.44
N GLY A 273 -7.41 -6.63 5.26
CA GLY A 273 -8.50 -6.13 4.42
C GLY A 273 -8.12 -5.10 3.36
N ALA A 274 -8.96 -4.99 2.33
CA ALA A 274 -8.75 -4.03 1.24
C ALA A 274 -8.95 -2.56 1.66
N TYR A 275 -9.77 -2.27 2.68
CA TYR A 275 -9.95 -0.90 3.20
C TYR A 275 -8.65 -0.31 3.75
N LEU A 276 -7.84 -1.13 4.42
CA LEU A 276 -6.54 -0.70 4.94
C LEU A 276 -5.46 -0.72 3.87
N GLY A 277 -5.77 -1.23 2.68
CA GLY A 277 -4.84 -1.16 1.57
C GLY A 277 -3.88 -2.32 1.50
N THR A 278 -4.43 -3.52 1.64
CA THR A 278 -3.69 -4.76 1.37
C THR A 278 -4.34 -5.51 0.21
N GLY A 279 -3.57 -5.77 -0.85
CA GLY A 279 -4.05 -6.55 -2.00
C GLY A 279 -4.21 -8.03 -1.66
N SER A 280 -5.23 -8.70 -2.18
CA SER A 280 -5.52 -10.12 -1.91
C SER A 280 -4.89 -11.11 -2.90
N LEU A 281 -4.23 -10.65 -3.96
CA LEU A 281 -3.48 -11.49 -4.92
C LEU A 281 -4.35 -12.58 -5.57
N LEU A 282 -4.10 -13.88 -5.33
CA LEU A 282 -4.91 -14.98 -5.88
C LEU A 282 -6.25 -15.22 -5.13
N PHE A 283 -6.53 -14.39 -4.13
CA PHE A 283 -7.82 -14.32 -3.44
C PHE A 283 -8.53 -13.03 -3.81
N HIS A 284 -9.83 -12.98 -3.53
CA HIS A 284 -10.68 -11.83 -3.69
C HIS A 284 -11.38 -11.54 -2.36
N TRP A 285 -11.23 -10.34 -1.80
CA TRP A 285 -11.78 -9.98 -0.49
C TRP A 285 -13.29 -10.23 -0.34
N ILE A 286 -14.06 -10.04 -1.41
CA ILE A 286 -15.51 -10.33 -1.44
C ILE A 286 -15.80 -11.81 -1.76
N ASP A 287 -15.38 -12.29 -2.94
CA ASP A 287 -15.76 -13.62 -3.45
C ASP A 287 -15.15 -14.79 -2.66
N ASP A 288 -14.06 -14.57 -1.91
CA ASP A 288 -13.44 -15.56 -1.04
C ASP A 288 -13.58 -15.20 0.45
N ARG A 289 -14.57 -14.37 0.82
CA ARG A 289 -14.79 -13.97 2.21
C ARG A 289 -15.02 -15.16 3.13
N ASP A 290 -15.71 -16.19 2.69
CA ASP A 290 -15.94 -17.43 3.45
C ASP A 290 -14.64 -18.20 3.76
N ILE A 291 -13.58 -17.95 2.97
CA ILE A 291 -12.25 -18.51 3.17
C ILE A 291 -11.41 -17.57 4.05
N LEU A 292 -11.45 -16.27 3.80
CA LEU A 292 -10.62 -15.27 4.48
C LEU A 292 -11.17 -14.89 5.86
N GLU A 293 -12.48 -14.83 6.02
CA GLU A 293 -13.20 -14.45 7.25
C GLU A 293 -14.24 -15.52 7.61
N PRO A 294 -13.82 -16.76 7.90
CA PRO A 294 -14.77 -17.81 8.21
C PRO A 294 -15.52 -17.52 9.51
N GLU A 295 -16.84 -17.77 9.50
CA GLU A 295 -17.70 -17.57 10.68
C GLU A 295 -17.31 -18.52 11.83
N ILE A 296 -16.93 -19.75 11.49
CA ILE A 296 -16.46 -20.77 12.43
C ILE A 296 -14.97 -20.97 12.17
N PRO A 297 -14.10 -20.95 13.21
CA PRO A 297 -12.68 -21.20 13.06
C PRO A 297 -12.43 -22.43 12.17
N LEU A 298 -11.87 -22.18 11.00
CA LEU A 298 -11.64 -23.24 10.04
C LEU A 298 -10.50 -24.11 10.54
N VAL A 299 -10.71 -25.43 10.49
CA VAL A 299 -9.64 -26.41 10.66
C VAL A 299 -8.73 -26.46 9.42
N ARG A 300 -8.97 -25.59 8.41
CA ARG A 300 -8.31 -25.63 7.10
C ARG A 300 -7.61 -24.34 6.73
N THR A 301 -6.44 -24.48 6.10
CA THR A 301 -5.77 -23.39 5.39
C THR A 301 -5.87 -23.63 3.89
N VAL A 302 -6.24 -22.59 3.13
CA VAL A 302 -6.29 -22.63 1.66
C VAL A 302 -5.02 -22.01 1.08
N LEU A 303 -4.23 -22.79 0.36
CA LEU A 303 -3.07 -22.29 -0.38
C LEU A 303 -3.43 -22.16 -1.86
N ARG A 304 -3.14 -21.00 -2.48
CA ARG A 304 -3.32 -20.76 -3.91
C ARG A 304 -2.03 -20.42 -4.63
N LEU A 305 -1.87 -21.04 -5.79
CA LEU A 305 -0.80 -20.79 -6.75
C LEU A 305 -1.38 -20.76 -8.17
N VAL A 306 -0.63 -20.16 -9.09
CA VAL A 306 -1.00 -20.15 -10.50
C VAL A 306 -0.90 -21.57 -11.06
N GLN A 307 -1.94 -22.01 -11.76
CA GLN A 307 -2.00 -23.31 -12.41
C GLN A 307 -1.09 -23.33 -13.63
N ALA A 308 -0.36 -24.42 -13.78
CA ALA A 308 0.34 -24.71 -15.01
C ALA A 308 -0.65 -25.01 -16.14
N ARG A 309 -0.50 -24.29 -17.27
CA ARG A 309 -1.13 -24.73 -18.52
C ARG A 309 -0.57 -26.11 -18.87
N SER A 310 -1.41 -27.01 -19.34
CA SER A 310 -1.05 -28.42 -19.53
C SER A 310 0.19 -28.59 -20.41
N ALA A 311 0.94 -29.67 -20.15
CA ALA A 311 2.21 -29.99 -20.81
C ALA A 311 2.14 -30.10 -22.36
N CYS A 312 0.95 -30.12 -22.95
CA CYS A 312 0.75 -30.10 -24.40
C CYS A 312 0.81 -28.70 -25.03
N SER A 313 0.92 -27.64 -24.22
CA SER A 313 1.12 -26.28 -24.71
C SER A 313 2.59 -25.89 -24.55
N ALA A 314 3.20 -25.35 -25.61
CA ALA A 314 4.59 -24.89 -25.66
C ALA A 314 5.00 -24.12 -24.39
N PRO A 315 6.30 -24.14 -24.00
CA PRO A 315 6.79 -23.42 -22.81
C PRO A 315 6.22 -22.02 -22.78
N VAL A 316 5.55 -21.68 -21.67
CA VAL A 316 4.81 -20.43 -21.52
C VAL A 316 5.79 -19.29 -21.76
N LYS A 317 5.64 -18.58 -22.88
CA LYS A 317 6.26 -17.26 -23.02
C LYS A 317 5.66 -16.41 -21.90
N TYR A 318 6.51 -16.00 -20.96
CA TYR A 318 6.15 -15.04 -19.92
C TYR A 318 5.39 -13.88 -20.56
N LEU A 319 4.30 -13.42 -19.92
CA LEU A 319 3.65 -12.20 -20.36
C LEU A 319 4.72 -11.09 -20.39
N PRO A 320 4.88 -10.37 -21.52
CA PRO A 320 5.80 -9.25 -21.58
C PRO A 320 5.52 -8.27 -20.44
N LYS A 321 6.55 -7.59 -19.92
CA LYS A 321 6.39 -6.59 -18.85
C LYS A 321 5.31 -5.56 -19.16
N ALA A 322 5.21 -5.13 -20.42
CA ALA A 322 4.16 -4.22 -20.88
C ALA A 322 2.75 -4.79 -20.67
N GLN A 323 2.51 -6.06 -20.98
CA GLN A 323 1.22 -6.70 -20.77
C GLN A 323 0.93 -6.94 -19.28
N VAL A 324 1.94 -7.31 -18.49
CA VAL A 324 1.79 -7.37 -17.02
C VAL A 324 1.45 -6.00 -16.46
N ASN A 325 2.08 -4.94 -16.96
CA ASN A 325 1.78 -3.57 -16.56
C ASN A 325 0.36 -3.15 -17.00
N GLU A 326 -0.06 -3.50 -18.22
CA GLU A 326 -1.43 -3.24 -18.70
C GLU A 326 -2.46 -3.98 -17.84
N ILE A 327 -2.22 -5.24 -17.50
CA ILE A 327 -3.06 -6.02 -16.58
C ILE A 327 -2.99 -5.46 -15.15
N GLY A 328 -1.86 -4.91 -14.72
CA GLY A 328 -1.67 -4.40 -13.36
C GLY A 328 -2.03 -2.93 -13.17
N HIS A 329 -2.21 -2.15 -14.24
CA HIS A 329 -2.37 -0.70 -14.18
C HIS A 329 -3.33 -0.11 -15.22
N GLY A 330 -3.57 -0.78 -16.36
CA GLY A 330 -4.41 -0.28 -17.44
C GLY A 330 -5.91 -0.43 -17.15
N HIS A 331 -6.65 0.67 -17.27
CA HIS A 331 -8.11 0.76 -17.13
C HIS A 331 -8.70 0.16 -15.83
N ILE A 332 -7.88 -0.07 -14.80
CA ILE A 332 -8.31 -0.79 -13.61
C ILE A 332 -9.46 -0.08 -12.91
N ILE A 333 -9.37 1.23 -12.74
CA ILE A 333 -10.42 1.97 -12.04
C ILE A 333 -11.73 1.86 -12.81
N GLU A 334 -11.70 2.02 -14.13
CA GLU A 334 -12.88 1.90 -15.00
C GLU A 334 -13.45 0.47 -15.00
N ASP A 335 -12.57 -0.52 -15.08
CA ASP A 335 -12.88 -1.94 -15.06
C ASP A 335 -13.50 -2.38 -13.74
N GLU A 336 -12.90 -1.99 -12.61
CA GLU A 336 -13.40 -2.25 -11.27
C GLU A 336 -14.74 -1.56 -11.05
N LEU A 337 -14.89 -0.27 -11.40
CA LEU A 337 -16.16 0.45 -11.34
C LEU A 337 -17.24 -0.25 -12.18
N LYS A 338 -16.90 -0.69 -13.39
CA LYS A 338 -17.83 -1.41 -14.28
C LYS A 338 -18.26 -2.73 -13.67
N VAL A 339 -17.36 -3.46 -13.02
CA VAL A 339 -17.68 -4.72 -12.33
C VAL A 339 -18.55 -4.45 -11.10
N LEU A 340 -18.23 -3.45 -10.28
CA LEU A 340 -19.00 -3.08 -9.10
C LEU A 340 -20.42 -2.63 -9.49
N ARG A 341 -20.56 -1.81 -10.54
CA ARG A 341 -21.85 -1.45 -11.16
C ARG A 341 -22.64 -2.68 -11.55
N LYS A 342 -22.01 -3.60 -12.28
CA LYS A 342 -22.65 -4.84 -12.74
C LYS A 342 -23.11 -5.70 -11.56
N ARG A 343 -22.37 -5.69 -10.45
CA ARG A 343 -22.70 -6.40 -9.20
C ARG A 343 -23.68 -5.62 -8.30
N LYS A 344 -24.08 -4.41 -8.69
CA LYS A 344 -24.90 -3.48 -7.86
C LYS A 344 -24.25 -3.17 -6.50
N LEU A 345 -22.92 -3.08 -6.52
CA LEU A 345 -22.08 -2.74 -5.36
C LEU A 345 -21.49 -1.32 -5.47
N GLU A 346 -21.78 -0.59 -6.56
CA GLU A 346 -21.37 0.82 -6.66
C GLU A 346 -22.32 1.68 -5.83
N TRP A 347 -21.77 2.28 -4.77
CA TRP A 347 -22.43 3.32 -4.01
C TRP A 347 -21.95 4.67 -4.53
N ILE A 348 -22.67 5.24 -5.51
CA ILE A 348 -22.48 6.64 -5.86
C ILE A 348 -23.23 7.45 -4.81
N LEU A 349 -22.50 8.07 -3.89
CA LEU A 349 -23.12 9.04 -3.01
C LEU A 349 -23.44 10.30 -3.83
N ASP A 350 -24.62 10.85 -3.56
CA ASP A 350 -25.03 12.12 -4.15
C ASP A 350 -23.94 13.18 -3.88
N PRO A 351 -23.65 14.09 -4.84
CA PRO A 351 -22.64 15.12 -4.65
C PRO A 351 -22.79 15.93 -3.35
N LYS A 352 -24.03 16.21 -2.91
CA LYS A 352 -24.27 16.94 -1.65
C LYS A 352 -23.88 16.11 -0.44
N GLU A 353 -24.19 14.82 -0.45
CA GLU A 353 -23.81 13.91 0.63
C GLU A 353 -22.29 13.72 0.69
N THR A 354 -21.64 13.67 -0.47
CA THR A 354 -20.17 13.69 -0.56
C THR A 354 -19.59 14.97 0.05
N GLN A 355 -20.12 16.14 -0.31
CA GLN A 355 -19.66 17.42 0.25
C GLN A 355 -19.86 17.49 1.78
N ARG A 356 -21.02 17.07 2.28
CA ARG A 356 -21.32 16.99 3.71
C ARG A 356 -20.30 16.11 4.44
N LEU A 357 -20.05 14.92 3.91
CA LEU A 357 -19.11 13.95 4.46
C LEU A 357 -17.65 14.47 4.44
N MET A 358 -17.25 15.18 3.37
CA MET A 358 -15.93 15.83 3.28
C MET A 358 -15.76 17.01 4.26
N SER A 359 -16.85 17.63 4.70
CA SER A 359 -16.84 18.74 5.66
C SER A 359 -16.80 18.32 7.13
N LEU A 360 -16.92 17.02 7.43
CA LEU A 360 -16.93 16.53 8.81
C LEU A 360 -15.57 16.80 9.50
N PRO A 361 -15.57 17.29 10.75
CA PRO A 361 -14.35 17.53 11.50
C PRO A 361 -13.64 16.21 11.84
N VAL A 362 -12.30 16.25 11.85
CA VAL A 362 -11.45 15.15 12.32
C VAL A 362 -11.11 15.40 13.80
N PRO A 363 -11.37 14.44 14.70
CA PRO A 363 -11.05 14.59 16.12
C PRO A 363 -9.58 14.97 16.35
N GLY A 364 -9.35 15.94 17.24
CA GLY A 364 -8.00 16.38 17.61
C GLY A 364 -7.28 17.26 16.59
N LYS A 365 -7.92 17.64 15.47
CA LYS A 365 -7.39 18.61 14.51
C LYS A 365 -8.34 19.80 14.39
N MET A 366 -7.81 21.02 14.26
CA MET A 366 -8.63 22.22 14.05
C MET A 366 -9.29 22.15 12.67
N SER A 367 -10.54 22.60 12.52
CA SER A 367 -11.31 22.49 11.25
C SER A 367 -10.60 23.08 10.03
N SER A 368 -9.73 24.08 10.23
CA SER A 368 -8.88 24.69 9.20
C SER A 368 -7.71 23.83 8.72
N GLU A 369 -7.34 22.77 9.45
CA GLU A 369 -6.19 21.91 9.16
C GLU A 369 -6.57 20.66 8.33
N ILE A 370 -7.86 20.38 8.18
CA ILE A 370 -8.38 19.06 7.77
C ILE A 370 -8.86 19.01 6.31
N THR A 371 -9.11 20.15 5.67
CA THR A 371 -9.82 20.19 4.38
C THR A 371 -8.94 20.08 3.14
N VAL A 372 -7.64 19.83 3.28
CA VAL A 372 -6.74 19.67 2.13
C VAL A 372 -6.55 18.21 1.74
N THR A 373 -6.78 17.91 0.47
CA THR A 373 -6.29 16.64 -0.09
C THR A 373 -4.76 16.57 0.05
N ARG A 374 -4.17 15.37 0.07
CA ARG A 374 -2.69 15.23 0.09
C ARG A 374 -2.00 16.00 -1.04
N ALA A 375 -2.61 15.99 -2.23
CA ALA A 375 -2.15 16.76 -3.37
C ALA A 375 -2.19 18.28 -3.11
N GLU A 376 -3.25 18.77 -2.48
CA GLU A 376 -3.37 20.18 -2.12
C GLU A 376 -2.39 20.58 -1.02
N ALA A 377 -2.16 19.74 -0.01
CA ALA A 377 -1.14 19.98 1.02
C ALA A 377 0.25 20.12 0.39
N LEU A 378 0.60 19.26 -0.56
CA LEU A 378 1.86 19.35 -1.31
C LEU A 378 1.94 20.61 -2.17
N ASN A 379 0.84 20.99 -2.83
CA ASN A 379 0.79 22.22 -3.62
C ASN A 379 0.86 23.48 -2.75
N ARG A 380 0.35 23.45 -1.51
CA ARG A 380 0.54 24.53 -0.54
C ARG A 380 2.02 24.68 -0.18
N LEU A 381 2.72 23.59 0.12
CA LEU A 381 4.17 23.63 0.36
C LEU A 381 4.94 24.17 -0.85
N ARG A 382 4.61 23.74 -2.07
CA ARG A 382 5.23 24.26 -3.31
C ARG A 382 5.09 25.78 -3.44
N ARG A 383 3.89 26.30 -3.20
CA ARG A 383 3.62 27.75 -3.24
C ARG A 383 4.37 28.51 -2.14
N GLU A 384 4.40 27.97 -0.93
CA GLU A 384 5.14 28.54 0.20
C GLU A 384 6.64 28.70 -0.11
N TYR A 385 7.20 27.75 -0.85
CA TYR A 385 8.61 27.75 -1.23
C TYR A 385 8.89 28.37 -2.62
N GLY A 386 7.94 29.10 -3.20
CA GLY A 386 8.15 29.81 -4.47
C GLY A 386 8.42 28.89 -5.67
N VAL A 387 7.98 27.64 -5.61
CA VAL A 387 8.03 26.73 -6.76
C VAL A 387 6.83 27.05 -7.64
N GLU A 388 7.03 27.90 -8.65
CA GLU A 388 5.98 28.26 -9.60
C GLU A 388 5.38 26.99 -10.24
N GLU A 389 4.05 26.98 -10.39
CA GLU A 389 3.38 25.97 -11.20
C GLU A 389 3.80 26.19 -12.66
N GLU A 390 4.82 25.47 -13.12
CA GLU A 390 4.77 25.00 -14.49
C GLU A 390 3.48 24.19 -14.57
N THR A 391 2.45 24.76 -15.20
CA THR A 391 1.20 24.06 -15.44
C THR A 391 1.56 22.74 -16.11
N ASP A 392 1.46 21.64 -15.37
CA ASP A 392 1.53 20.25 -15.84
C ASP A 392 0.31 19.96 -16.75
N CYS A 393 0.18 20.75 -17.82
CA CYS A 393 -0.77 20.58 -18.90
C CYS A 393 -0.12 19.92 -20.13
N GLU A 394 1.18 19.61 -20.07
CA GLU A 394 1.85 18.73 -21.03
C GLU A 394 2.02 17.32 -20.42
N GLU A 395 0.90 16.69 -20.01
CA GLU A 395 0.84 15.24 -20.14
C GLU A 395 0.74 14.98 -21.65
N GLU A 396 1.80 14.41 -22.22
CA GLU A 396 1.94 14.10 -23.65
C GLU A 396 0.59 13.69 -24.27
N GLU A 397 0.13 14.48 -25.24
CA GLU A 397 -0.88 14.03 -26.21
C GLU A 397 -0.30 12.82 -26.95
N VAL A 398 -0.48 11.63 -26.39
CA VAL A 398 -0.44 10.41 -27.16
C VAL A 398 -1.66 10.49 -28.09
N GLN A 399 -1.42 10.92 -29.33
CA GLN A 399 -2.38 10.86 -30.42
C GLN A 399 -2.82 9.40 -30.62
N GLY A 400 -3.88 9.00 -29.93
CA GLY A 400 -4.37 7.62 -29.95
C GLY A 400 -5.66 7.44 -29.17
N SER A 401 -6.78 7.51 -29.89
CA SER A 401 -8.18 7.26 -29.47
C SER A 401 -8.93 8.45 -28.82
N GLU A 402 -9.86 9.02 -29.59
CA GLU A 402 -10.73 10.17 -29.26
C GLU A 402 -11.69 9.95 -28.05
N GLY A 403 -11.61 8.80 -27.36
CA GLY A 403 -12.51 8.44 -26.28
C GLY A 403 -12.10 8.91 -24.88
N GLY A 404 -10.79 8.89 -24.55
CA GLY A 404 -10.29 9.18 -23.20
C GLY A 404 -10.17 10.67 -22.87
N VAL A 405 -9.75 11.48 -23.85
CA VAL A 405 -9.45 12.91 -23.69
C VAL A 405 -10.70 13.72 -23.33
N LYS A 406 -11.89 13.32 -23.81
CA LYS A 406 -13.15 14.04 -23.56
C LYS A 406 -13.63 13.96 -22.11
N LEU A 407 -13.30 12.90 -21.37
CA LEU A 407 -13.82 12.70 -20.01
C LEU A 407 -12.97 13.38 -18.95
N HIS A 408 -11.64 13.36 -19.08
CA HIS A 408 -10.73 14.09 -18.18
C HIS A 408 -10.89 15.61 -18.32
N ALA A 409 -11.06 16.10 -19.56
CA ALA A 409 -11.39 17.49 -19.83
C ALA A 409 -12.79 17.89 -19.31
N ARG A 410 -13.72 16.94 -19.15
CA ARG A 410 -15.04 17.16 -18.54
C ARG A 410 -14.96 17.22 -17.02
N PHE A 411 -14.12 16.40 -16.39
CA PHE A 411 -13.87 16.44 -14.95
C PHE A 411 -13.14 17.74 -14.53
N LYS A 412 -12.11 18.16 -15.27
CA LYS A 412 -11.47 19.46 -15.08
C LYS A 412 -12.40 20.65 -15.37
N ARG A 413 -13.32 20.54 -16.34
CA ARG A 413 -14.36 21.57 -16.59
C ARG A 413 -15.37 21.67 -15.44
N MET A 414 -15.78 20.55 -14.85
CA MET A 414 -16.63 20.55 -13.65
C MET A 414 -15.92 21.20 -12.47
N GLN A 415 -14.63 20.89 -12.24
CA GLN A 415 -13.85 21.55 -11.18
C GLN A 415 -13.67 23.06 -11.41
N ARG A 416 -13.52 23.51 -12.67
CA ARG A 416 -13.39 24.95 -12.98
C ARG A 416 -14.72 25.70 -12.92
N ALA A 417 -15.83 25.08 -13.33
CA ALA A 417 -17.18 25.63 -13.16
C ALA A 417 -17.52 25.82 -11.67
N PHE A 418 -17.08 24.89 -10.82
CA PHE A 418 -17.22 24.94 -9.36
C PHE A 418 -16.52 26.15 -8.70
N VAL A 419 -15.43 26.66 -9.29
CA VAL A 419 -14.71 27.84 -8.78
C VAL A 419 -15.30 29.16 -9.32
N ALA A 420 -16.02 29.11 -10.44
CA ALA A 420 -16.54 30.30 -11.10
C ALA A 420 -17.99 30.68 -10.70
N GLU A 421 -18.76 29.75 -10.11
CA GLU A 421 -20.18 29.98 -9.78
C GLU A 421 -20.44 30.52 -8.35
N GLU A 422 -19.46 30.54 -7.44
CA GLU A 422 -19.65 31.15 -6.12
C GLU A 422 -19.31 32.65 -6.08
N GLY A 423 -20.11 33.42 -6.81
CA GLY A 423 -20.37 34.80 -6.44
C GLY A 423 -21.28 34.82 -5.21
N PHE A 424 -20.68 35.03 -4.03
CA PHE A 424 -21.41 35.14 -2.76
C PHE A 424 -22.50 36.20 -2.83
N GLY A 425 -23.75 35.77 -2.67
CA GLY A 425 -24.88 36.57 -2.19
C GLY A 425 -25.47 35.89 -0.98
N GLU A 426 -25.35 36.52 0.18
CA GLU A 426 -26.02 36.11 1.42
C GLU A 426 -27.54 36.17 1.23
N GLU A 427 -28.26 35.08 1.53
CA GLU A 427 -29.51 35.11 2.30
C GLU A 427 -30.16 33.71 2.44
N ASN A 428 -30.66 33.45 3.66
CA ASN A 428 -31.59 32.39 4.08
C ASN A 428 -31.07 30.97 4.33
N LEU A 429 -30.46 30.83 5.52
CA LEU A 429 -30.65 29.69 6.42
C LEU A 429 -32.04 29.76 7.05
N ASN A 430 -32.95 28.85 6.70
CA ASN A 430 -33.95 28.27 7.60
C ASN A 430 -34.78 27.19 6.86
N GLU A 431 -35.25 26.21 7.64
CA GLU A 431 -36.16 25.11 7.29
C GLU A 431 -35.52 23.85 6.66
N TYR A 432 -35.16 22.87 7.50
CA TYR A 432 -36.04 21.75 7.85
C TYR A 432 -35.32 20.81 8.83
N VAL A 433 -35.81 20.79 10.07
CA VAL A 433 -35.64 19.72 11.04
C VAL A 433 -36.80 18.75 10.79
N GLU A 434 -36.52 17.46 10.58
CA GLU A 434 -37.15 16.33 11.28
C GLU A 434 -36.88 14.98 10.59
N LEU A 435 -36.80 13.94 11.43
CA LEU A 435 -36.92 12.50 11.19
C LEU A 435 -35.68 11.69 10.78
N ILE A 436 -34.94 11.19 11.78
CA ILE A 436 -34.50 9.78 11.83
C ILE A 436 -34.54 9.28 13.31
N PRO A 437 -35.28 8.21 13.65
CA PRO A 437 -35.26 7.61 14.98
C PRO A 437 -34.18 6.53 15.13
N TYR A 438 -33.63 6.46 16.34
CA TYR A 438 -33.03 5.32 17.06
C TYR A 438 -32.87 3.99 16.30
N ILE A 439 -31.63 3.49 16.23
CA ILE A 439 -31.33 2.07 16.49
C ILE A 439 -30.06 1.99 17.35
N SER A 440 -30.28 1.57 18.60
CA SER A 440 -29.29 1.01 19.51
C SER A 440 -29.37 -0.51 19.43
N THR A 441 -28.24 -1.18 19.18
CA THR A 441 -27.72 -2.39 19.84
C THR A 441 -26.41 -2.77 19.16
#